data_AF-A0A511TBP5-F1
#
_entry.id   AF-A0A511TBP5-F1
#
_cell.length_a   1.000
_cell.length_b   1.000
_cell.length_c   1.000
_cell.angle_alpha   90.00
_cell.angle_beta   90.00
_cell.angle_gamma   90.00
#
_symmetry.space_group_name_H-M   'P 1'
#
loop_
_entity.id
_entity.type
_entity.pdbx_description
1 polymer ?
#
loop_
_entity_poly.entity_id
_entity_poly.type
_entity_poly.pdbx_seq_one_letter_code
_entity_poly.pdbx_strand_id
1 'polypeptide(L)'
;MRKLMMAVGAVAAMAMVTGCSKRDNVAEQRQDVAEAQGEARQEVAEIRQDEQQDIANTQRNAQEDIAESQREANEEIASAQEDVRDEQADLAEAQRDRNDELAQGGSGTAGAMAAATSVSGRVLSTSGNSLTVVDTSNNRQLKLKTNDQSRILQNNQEVKLGDLKEGDQVRASYVQDGKDMVVRELSVTQNVTPTK
;
A
#
# COMPACT_ATOMS: atom_id res chain seq x y z
N MET A 1 32.45 22.21 0.98
CA MET A 1 33.73 22.62 1.59
C MET A 1 33.76 24.13 1.71
N ARG A 2 33.55 24.68 2.91
CA ARG A 2 33.56 26.13 3.17
C ARG A 2 35.00 26.56 3.44
N LYS A 3 35.57 27.43 2.61
CA LYS A 3 36.83 28.13 2.88
C LYS A 3 36.53 29.62 3.09
N LEU A 4 36.38 29.99 4.35
CA LEU A 4 36.45 31.37 4.84
C LEU A 4 37.94 31.71 5.01
N MET A 5 38.43 32.74 4.31
CA MET A 5 39.62 33.47 4.72
C MET A 5 39.39 34.95 4.45
N MET A 6 38.93 35.66 5.49
CA MET A 6 39.07 37.10 5.59
C MET A 6 40.40 37.40 6.29
N ALA A 7 41.33 38.02 5.58
CA ALA A 7 42.51 38.64 6.16
C ALA A 7 42.31 40.16 6.13
N VAL A 8 41.87 40.72 7.26
CA VAL A 8 41.84 42.18 7.48
C VAL A 8 43.22 42.58 7.97
N GLY A 9 44.07 43.02 7.05
CA GLY A 9 45.38 43.61 7.35
C GLY A 9 45.21 45.07 7.77
N ALA A 10 45.65 45.40 8.98
CA ALA A 10 45.62 46.74 9.55
C ALA A 10 46.54 47.70 8.76
N VAL A 11 45.99 48.82 8.28
CA VAL A 11 46.78 49.90 7.67
C VAL A 11 47.31 50.81 8.77
N ALA A 12 48.63 50.84 8.92
CA ALA A 12 49.35 51.71 9.84
C ALA A 12 49.40 53.15 9.29
N ALA A 13 48.87 54.11 10.07
CA ALA A 13 48.90 55.53 9.75
C ALA A 13 50.18 56.20 10.31
N MET A 14 51.04 56.71 9.42
CA MET A 14 52.02 57.74 9.74
C MET A 14 51.90 58.89 8.74
N ALA A 15 51.60 60.10 9.21
CA ALA A 15 52.15 61.38 8.72
C ALA A 15 51.60 62.59 9.50
N MET A 16 52.43 63.17 10.37
CA MET A 16 52.25 64.53 10.88
C MET A 16 52.57 65.55 9.77
N VAL A 17 51.68 66.52 9.53
CA VAL A 17 51.99 67.83 8.91
C VAL A 17 50.89 68.82 9.35
N THR A 18 51.34 69.99 9.77
CA THR A 18 50.67 71.25 10.11
C THR A 18 49.91 71.90 8.95
N GLY A 19 48.82 72.62 9.24
CA GLY A 19 48.27 73.66 8.36
C GLY A 19 46.94 73.30 7.70
N CYS A 20 46.08 74.31 7.55
CA CYS A 20 44.63 74.28 7.29
C CYS A 20 44.09 73.51 6.06
N SER A 21 44.91 72.78 5.30
CA SER A 21 44.51 72.00 4.12
C SER A 21 43.96 70.59 4.45
N LYS A 22 44.19 70.10 5.67
CA LYS A 22 43.80 68.76 6.12
C LYS A 22 42.29 68.60 6.41
N ARG A 23 41.57 69.70 6.69
CA ARG A 23 40.12 69.63 6.93
C ARG A 23 39.35 69.36 5.64
N ASP A 24 39.78 69.96 4.54
CA ASP A 24 39.19 69.73 3.21
C ASP A 24 39.44 68.28 2.75
N ASN A 25 40.66 67.77 2.95
CA ASN A 25 41.00 66.39 2.58
C ASN A 25 40.25 65.33 3.41
N VAL A 26 39.99 65.62 4.69
CA VAL A 26 39.18 64.73 5.55
C VAL A 26 37.69 64.84 5.23
N ALA A 27 37.21 66.01 4.80
CA ALA A 27 35.84 66.17 4.34
C ALA A 27 35.60 65.40 3.03
N GLU A 28 36.55 65.47 2.09
CA GLU A 28 36.55 64.72 0.83
C GLU A 28 36.60 63.21 1.08
N GLN A 29 37.52 62.72 1.92
CA GLN A 29 37.56 61.30 2.31
C GLN A 29 36.28 60.83 3.02
N ARG A 30 35.60 61.69 3.79
CA ARG A 30 34.31 61.36 4.41
C ARG A 30 33.19 61.28 3.39
N GLN A 31 33.25 62.09 2.34
CA GLN A 31 32.30 62.06 1.24
C GLN A 31 32.49 60.78 0.41
N ASP A 32 33.72 60.41 0.07
CA ASP A 32 34.03 59.16 -0.65
C ASP A 32 33.58 57.91 0.12
N VAL A 33 33.79 57.89 1.44
CA VAL A 33 33.33 56.78 2.29
C VAL A 33 31.80 56.75 2.38
N ALA A 34 31.13 57.90 2.37
CA ALA A 34 29.68 57.97 2.37
C ALA A 34 29.08 57.49 1.04
N GLU A 35 29.72 57.82 -0.08
CA GLU A 35 29.34 57.38 -1.42
C GLU A 35 29.56 55.88 -1.59
N ALA A 36 30.74 55.37 -1.20
CA ALA A 36 31.03 53.92 -1.18
C ALA A 36 30.08 53.15 -0.25
N GLN A 37 29.67 53.73 0.89
CA GLN A 37 28.62 53.13 1.73
C GLN A 37 27.24 53.16 1.08
N GLY A 38 26.93 54.19 0.29
CA GLY A 38 25.69 54.29 -0.47
C GLY A 38 25.60 53.21 -1.54
N GLU A 39 26.65 53.08 -2.36
CA GLU A 39 26.77 52.05 -3.40
C GLU A 39 26.70 50.64 -2.81
N ALA A 40 27.46 50.36 -1.75
CA ALA A 40 27.43 49.05 -1.10
C ALA A 40 26.05 48.71 -0.51
N ARG A 41 25.28 49.70 -0.02
CA ARG A 41 23.91 49.47 0.46
C ARG A 41 22.95 49.18 -0.69
N GLN A 42 23.13 49.84 -1.83
CA GLN A 42 22.31 49.64 -3.00
C GLN A 42 22.55 48.25 -3.60
N GLU A 43 23.81 47.85 -3.75
CA GLU A 43 24.17 46.51 -4.22
C GLU A 43 23.63 45.41 -3.28
N VAL A 44 23.74 45.59 -1.97
CA VAL A 44 23.15 44.66 -0.99
C VAL A 44 21.62 44.63 -1.06
N ALA A 45 20.96 45.74 -1.40
CA ALA A 45 19.52 45.78 -1.57
C ALA A 45 19.07 45.02 -2.83
N GLU A 46 19.80 45.19 -3.93
CA GLU A 46 19.57 44.46 -5.20
C GLU A 46 19.77 42.95 -5.02
N ILE A 47 20.87 42.53 -4.41
CA ILE A 47 21.13 41.11 -4.10
C ILE A 47 19.99 40.50 -3.27
N ARG A 48 19.52 41.22 -2.23
CA ARG A 48 18.41 40.73 -1.41
C ARG A 48 17.10 40.63 -2.19
N GLN A 49 16.86 41.54 -3.13
CA GLN A 49 15.66 41.54 -3.94
C GLN A 49 15.66 40.37 -4.93
N ASP A 50 16.80 40.12 -5.56
CA ASP A 50 17.00 38.98 -6.47
C ASP A 50 16.84 37.65 -5.72
N GLU A 51 17.50 37.50 -4.56
CA GLU A 51 17.36 36.31 -3.72
C GLU A 51 15.90 36.06 -3.30
N GLN A 52 15.15 37.12 -2.94
CA GLN A 52 13.73 37.00 -2.60
C GLN A 52 12.89 36.56 -3.79
N GLN A 53 13.19 37.07 -4.98
CA GLN A 53 12.48 36.72 -6.20
C GLN A 53 12.75 35.26 -6.59
N ASP A 54 13.99 34.79 -6.46
CA ASP A 54 14.37 33.40 -6.70
C ASP A 54 13.70 32.44 -5.72
N ILE A 55 13.66 32.80 -4.44
CA ILE A 55 12.95 32.01 -3.42
C ILE A 55 11.47 31.93 -3.74
N ALA A 56 10.83 33.04 -4.12
CA ALA A 56 9.42 33.07 -4.47
C ALA A 56 9.10 32.22 -5.71
N ASN A 57 9.94 32.30 -6.74
CA ASN A 57 9.81 31.48 -7.95
C ASN A 57 9.99 30.00 -7.66
N THR A 58 11.01 29.64 -6.86
CA THR A 58 11.25 28.25 -6.45
C THR A 58 10.06 27.68 -5.67
N GLN A 59 9.48 28.47 -4.75
CA GLN A 59 8.30 28.05 -4.00
C GLN A 59 7.07 27.87 -4.89
N ARG A 60 6.87 28.76 -5.88
CA ARG A 60 5.76 28.63 -6.84
C ARG A 60 5.90 27.36 -7.68
N ASN A 61 7.08 27.12 -8.26
CA ASN A 61 7.33 25.94 -9.08
C ASN A 61 7.12 24.65 -8.26
N ALA A 62 7.64 24.60 -7.03
CA ALA A 62 7.43 23.45 -6.16
C ALA A 62 5.94 23.22 -5.83
N GLN A 63 5.15 24.28 -5.67
CA GLN A 63 3.70 24.15 -5.46
C GLN A 63 2.97 23.66 -6.72
N GLU A 64 3.39 24.11 -7.90
CA GLU A 64 2.85 23.67 -9.19
C GLU A 64 3.12 22.17 -9.42
N ASP A 65 4.37 21.72 -9.21
CA ASP A 65 4.75 20.30 -9.33
C ASP A 65 3.94 19.40 -8.37
N ILE A 66 3.76 19.86 -7.13
CA ILE A 66 2.95 19.13 -6.13
C ILE A 66 1.48 19.07 -6.55
N ALA A 67 0.93 20.15 -7.11
CA ALA A 67 -0.45 20.20 -7.56
C ALA A 67 -0.67 19.31 -8.80
N GLU A 68 0.28 19.27 -9.73
CA GLU A 68 0.24 18.40 -10.91
C GLU A 68 0.31 16.93 -10.50
N SER A 69 1.27 16.56 -9.64
CA SER A 69 1.40 15.20 -9.11
C SER A 69 0.13 14.73 -8.38
N GLN A 70 -0.52 15.62 -7.62
CA GLN A 70 -1.79 15.29 -6.96
C GLN A 70 -2.95 15.09 -7.94
N ARG A 71 -2.99 15.84 -9.05
CA ARG A 71 -4.01 15.66 -10.07
C ARG A 71 -3.82 14.33 -10.79
N GLU A 72 -2.61 14.01 -11.24
CA GLU A 72 -2.29 12.74 -11.89
C GLU A 72 -2.65 11.55 -10.99
N ALA A 73 -2.24 11.57 -9.72
CA ALA A 73 -2.57 10.51 -8.77
C ALA A 73 -4.09 10.35 -8.56
N ASN A 74 -4.84 11.45 -8.52
CA ASN A 74 -6.30 11.39 -8.38
C ASN A 74 -6.98 10.85 -9.65
N GLU A 75 -6.46 11.16 -10.83
CA GLU A 75 -6.95 10.63 -12.11
C GLU A 75 -6.70 9.11 -12.21
N GLU A 76 -5.52 8.64 -11.80
CA GLU A 76 -5.21 7.20 -11.74
C GLU A 76 -6.09 6.45 -10.73
N ILE A 77 -6.36 7.05 -9.56
CA ILE A 77 -7.27 6.46 -8.58
C ILE A 77 -8.69 6.40 -9.14
N ALA A 78 -9.13 7.43 -9.86
CA ALA A 78 -10.46 7.45 -10.44
C ALA A 78 -10.63 6.37 -11.53
N SER A 79 -9.65 6.22 -12.42
CA SER A 79 -9.70 5.17 -13.45
C SER A 79 -9.62 3.77 -12.84
N ALA A 80 -8.73 3.53 -11.87
CA ALA A 80 -8.66 2.25 -11.18
C ALA A 80 -9.97 1.90 -10.43
N GLN A 81 -10.67 2.90 -9.87
CA GLN A 81 -11.98 2.69 -9.26
C GLN A 81 -13.07 2.36 -10.30
N GLU A 82 -12.98 2.91 -11.51
CA GLU A 82 -13.88 2.60 -12.61
C GLU A 82 -13.67 1.16 -13.10
N ASP A 83 -12.42 0.76 -13.37
CA ASP A 83 -12.06 -0.61 -13.75
C ASP A 83 -12.57 -1.64 -12.72
N VAL A 84 -12.39 -1.35 -11.43
CA VAL A 84 -12.86 -2.23 -10.35
C VAL A 84 -14.39 -2.33 -10.30
N ARG A 85 -15.12 -1.28 -10.69
CA ARG A 85 -16.59 -1.31 -10.75
C ARG A 85 -17.07 -2.10 -11.96
N ASP A 86 -16.41 -1.95 -13.10
CA ASP A 86 -16.75 -2.68 -14.32
C ASP A 86 -16.49 -4.17 -14.14
N GLU A 87 -15.33 -4.56 -13.58
CA GLU A 87 -15.03 -5.96 -13.26
C GLU A 87 -16.04 -6.54 -12.25
N GLN A 88 -16.51 -5.74 -11.28
CA GLN A 88 -17.56 -6.16 -10.35
C GLN A 88 -18.91 -6.35 -11.05
N ALA A 89 -19.25 -5.50 -12.02
CA ALA A 89 -20.47 -5.64 -12.81
C ALA A 89 -20.42 -6.92 -13.67
N ASP A 90 -19.30 -7.16 -14.35
CA ASP A 90 -19.06 -8.36 -15.16
C ASP A 90 -19.14 -9.64 -14.30
N LEU A 91 -18.53 -9.63 -13.11
CA LEU A 91 -18.62 -10.74 -12.16
C LEU A 91 -20.05 -10.97 -11.68
N ALA A 92 -20.82 -9.91 -11.44
CA ALA A 92 -22.22 -10.02 -11.04
C ALA A 92 -23.10 -10.56 -12.17
N GLU A 93 -22.83 -10.18 -13.42
CA GLU A 93 -23.51 -10.70 -14.61
C GLU A 93 -23.18 -12.17 -14.83
N ALA A 94 -21.89 -12.55 -14.80
CA ALA A 94 -21.48 -13.95 -14.91
C ALA A 94 -22.08 -14.85 -13.81
N GLN A 95 -22.29 -14.30 -12.61
CA GLN A 95 -23.01 -15.00 -11.54
C GLN A 95 -24.50 -15.17 -11.85
N ARG A 96 -25.15 -14.17 -12.44
CA ARG A 96 -26.56 -14.25 -12.85
C ARG A 96 -26.74 -15.26 -13.98
N ASP A 97 -25.91 -15.19 -15.02
CA ASP A 97 -25.95 -16.13 -16.15
C ASP A 97 -25.78 -17.57 -15.68
N ARG A 98 -24.82 -17.82 -14.78
CA ARG A 98 -24.64 -19.15 -14.17
C ARG A 98 -25.89 -19.59 -13.41
N ASN A 99 -26.50 -18.70 -12.64
CA ASN A 99 -27.70 -19.01 -11.88
C ASN A 99 -28.92 -19.26 -12.78
N ASP A 100 -29.02 -18.56 -13.91
CA ASP A 100 -30.08 -18.72 -14.90
C ASP A 100 -29.90 -20.03 -15.70
N GLU A 101 -28.67 -20.41 -16.07
CA GLU A 101 -28.37 -21.74 -16.63
C GLU A 101 -28.74 -22.87 -15.66
N LEU A 102 -28.44 -22.70 -14.37
CA LEU A 102 -28.82 -23.65 -13.32
C LEU A 102 -30.35 -23.71 -13.13
N ALA A 103 -31.06 -22.61 -13.34
CA ALA A 103 -32.51 -22.54 -13.21
C ALA A 103 -33.25 -23.10 -14.44
N GLN A 104 -32.69 -22.95 -15.64
CA GLN A 104 -33.37 -23.28 -16.89
C GLN A 104 -32.90 -24.61 -17.53
N GLY A 105 -31.73 -25.13 -17.17
CA GLY A 105 -31.17 -26.40 -17.71
C GLY A 105 -31.54 -27.68 -16.92
N GLY A 106 -32.31 -27.57 -15.85
CA GLY A 106 -32.56 -28.65 -14.89
C GLY A 106 -33.70 -29.62 -15.21
N SER A 107 -33.75 -30.22 -16.40
CA SER A 107 -34.52 -31.47 -16.60
C SER A 107 -33.68 -32.68 -16.19
N GLY A 108 -33.33 -32.75 -14.90
CA GLY A 108 -32.56 -33.87 -14.36
C GLY A 108 -32.08 -33.65 -12.93
N THR A 109 -32.94 -33.97 -11.96
CA THR A 109 -32.54 -34.50 -10.64
C THR A 109 -31.31 -33.89 -9.95
N ALA A 110 -31.46 -32.72 -9.33
CA ALA A 110 -30.71 -32.35 -8.11
C ALA A 110 -31.32 -31.06 -7.53
N GLY A 111 -32.33 -31.20 -6.68
CA GLY A 111 -32.88 -30.09 -5.93
C GLY A 111 -31.81 -29.43 -5.03
N ALA A 112 -31.72 -28.12 -5.14
CA ALA A 112 -31.16 -27.21 -4.13
C ALA A 112 -29.78 -27.57 -3.57
N MET A 113 -28.72 -27.35 -4.35
CA MET A 113 -27.40 -27.08 -3.76
C MET A 113 -27.27 -25.57 -3.54
N ALA A 114 -27.41 -25.14 -2.28
CA ALA A 114 -26.75 -23.92 -1.83
C ALA A 114 -25.27 -24.00 -2.27
N ALA A 115 -24.74 -22.93 -2.85
CA ALA A 115 -23.37 -22.89 -3.36
C ALA A 115 -22.38 -23.42 -2.30
N ALA A 116 -21.89 -24.65 -2.51
CA ALA A 116 -21.02 -25.28 -1.54
C ALA A 116 -19.64 -24.61 -1.62
N THR A 117 -19.17 -24.10 -0.48
CA THR A 117 -17.84 -23.51 -0.36
C THR A 117 -16.82 -24.63 -0.20
N SER A 118 -15.69 -24.53 -0.89
CA SER A 118 -14.62 -25.53 -0.81
C SER A 118 -13.46 -25.04 0.05
N VAL A 119 -12.87 -25.93 0.84
CA VAL A 119 -11.66 -25.70 1.62
C VAL A 119 -10.68 -26.83 1.39
N SER A 120 -9.41 -26.48 1.23
CA SER A 120 -8.30 -27.44 1.16
C SER A 120 -7.41 -27.24 2.37
N GLY A 121 -7.08 -28.31 3.08
CA GLY A 121 -6.35 -28.18 4.32
C GLY A 121 -5.88 -29.50 4.91
N ARG A 122 -5.35 -29.41 6.13
CA ARG A 122 -4.90 -30.57 6.91
C ARG A 122 -5.87 -30.88 8.03
N VAL A 123 -6.17 -32.16 8.22
CA VAL A 123 -6.96 -32.63 9.37
C VAL A 123 -6.19 -32.37 10.65
N LEU A 124 -6.76 -31.59 11.55
CA LEU A 124 -6.19 -31.34 12.88
C LEU A 124 -6.71 -32.36 13.90
N SER A 125 -8.01 -32.65 13.86
CA SER A 125 -8.66 -33.55 14.81
C SER A 125 -9.98 -34.05 14.23
N THR A 126 -10.33 -35.30 14.53
CA THR A 126 -11.66 -35.87 14.27
C THR A 126 -12.35 -36.20 15.59
N SER A 127 -13.63 -35.84 15.72
CA SER A 127 -14.40 -36.07 16.95
C SER A 127 -15.86 -36.36 16.60
N GLY A 128 -16.25 -37.63 16.70
CA GLY A 128 -17.61 -38.08 16.41
C GLY A 128 -18.02 -37.74 14.98
N ASN A 129 -18.97 -36.81 14.83
CA ASN A 129 -19.47 -36.32 13.54
C ASN A 129 -18.84 -34.97 13.14
N SER A 130 -17.78 -34.53 13.81
CA SER A 130 -17.10 -33.26 13.50
C SER A 130 -15.64 -33.48 13.18
N LEU A 131 -15.13 -32.66 12.28
CA LEU A 131 -13.75 -32.62 11.81
C LEU A 131 -13.24 -31.19 11.94
N THR A 132 -12.03 -31.01 12.46
CA THR A 132 -11.35 -29.72 12.41
C THR A 132 -10.29 -29.77 11.31
N VAL A 133 -10.36 -28.84 10.36
CA VAL A 133 -9.38 -28.70 9.26
C VAL A 133 -8.65 -27.38 9.42
N VAL A 134 -7.33 -27.40 9.26
CA VAL A 134 -6.52 -26.18 9.10
C VAL A 134 -6.40 -25.91 7.61
N ASP A 135 -7.03 -24.84 7.15
CA ASP A 135 -6.92 -24.37 5.77
C ASP A 135 -5.47 -23.93 5.49
N THR A 136 -4.86 -24.54 4.48
CA THR A 136 -3.45 -24.29 4.11
C THR A 136 -3.22 -22.94 3.45
N SER A 137 -4.27 -22.28 2.95
CA SER A 137 -4.16 -20.98 2.28
C SER A 137 -4.06 -19.82 3.26
N ASN A 138 -4.77 -19.90 4.39
CA ASN A 138 -4.95 -18.79 5.33
C ASN A 138 -4.66 -19.17 6.79
N ASN A 139 -4.25 -20.43 7.05
CA ASN A 139 -3.96 -20.97 8.39
C ASN A 139 -5.13 -20.87 9.38
N ARG A 140 -6.37 -20.78 8.90
CA ARG A 140 -7.56 -20.76 9.75
C ARG A 140 -7.99 -22.18 10.09
N GLN A 141 -8.45 -22.36 11.32
CA GLN A 141 -9.09 -23.60 11.75
C GLN A 141 -10.58 -23.54 11.49
N LEU A 142 -11.11 -24.55 10.80
CA LEU A 142 -12.53 -24.69 10.51
C LEU A 142 -13.07 -25.97 11.11
N LYS A 143 -14.17 -25.85 11.85
CA LYS A 143 -14.90 -27.00 12.40
C LYS A 143 -16.04 -27.35 11.45
N LEU A 144 -15.90 -28.48 10.79
CA LEU A 144 -16.85 -29.02 9.82
C LEU A 144 -17.65 -30.16 10.47
N LYS A 145 -18.97 -30.12 10.35
CA LYS A 145 -19.88 -31.20 10.76
C LYS A 145 -20.20 -32.10 9.58
N THR A 146 -20.35 -33.38 9.87
CA THR A 146 -20.77 -34.41 8.92
C THR A 146 -22.14 -34.94 9.33
N ASN A 147 -22.98 -35.24 8.35
CA ASN A 147 -24.31 -35.82 8.51
C ASN A 147 -24.52 -36.95 7.49
N ASP A 148 -25.75 -37.48 7.41
CA ASP A 148 -26.09 -38.58 6.50
C ASP A 148 -25.98 -38.21 5.01
N GLN A 149 -25.84 -36.92 4.69
CA GLN A 149 -25.64 -36.43 3.33
C GLN A 149 -24.15 -36.16 3.01
N SER A 150 -23.26 -36.30 3.99
CA SER A 150 -21.82 -36.11 3.80
C SER A 150 -21.19 -37.33 3.16
N ARG A 151 -20.56 -37.17 2.01
CA ARG A 151 -19.74 -38.22 1.38
C ARG A 151 -18.27 -38.01 1.69
N ILE A 152 -17.61 -39.02 2.23
CA ILE A 152 -16.18 -38.96 2.53
C ILE A 152 -15.49 -39.97 1.62
N LEU A 153 -14.58 -39.48 0.78
CA LEU A 153 -13.88 -40.23 -0.24
C LEU A 153 -12.39 -40.25 0.09
N GLN A 154 -11.78 -41.43 0.08
CA GLN A 154 -10.34 -41.61 0.13
C GLN A 154 -9.96 -42.52 -1.03
N ASN A 155 -9.04 -42.06 -1.91
CA ASN A 155 -8.67 -42.78 -3.12
C ASN A 155 -9.89 -43.20 -3.97
N ASN A 156 -10.90 -42.32 -4.07
CA ASN A 156 -12.14 -42.57 -4.80
C ASN A 156 -13.03 -43.68 -4.20
N GLN A 157 -12.77 -44.11 -2.96
CA GLN A 157 -13.58 -45.06 -2.20
C GLN A 157 -14.23 -44.36 -1.01
N GLU A 158 -15.50 -44.68 -0.74
CA GLU A 158 -16.20 -44.11 0.40
C GLU A 158 -15.67 -44.69 1.71
N VAL A 159 -15.23 -43.81 2.61
CA VAL A 159 -14.66 -44.18 3.92
C VAL A 159 -15.38 -43.46 5.04
N LYS A 160 -15.19 -43.89 6.28
CA LYS A 160 -15.80 -43.23 7.43
C LYS A 160 -14.91 -42.08 7.92
N LEU A 161 -15.52 -41.10 8.60
CA LEU A 161 -14.75 -40.00 9.21
C LEU A 161 -13.68 -40.50 10.20
N GLY A 162 -13.92 -41.64 10.86
CA GLY A 162 -12.96 -42.26 11.78
C GLY A 162 -11.73 -42.87 11.09
N ASP A 163 -11.76 -43.07 9.78
CA ASP A 163 -10.62 -43.60 9.02
C ASP A 163 -9.60 -42.50 8.64
N LEU A 164 -10.01 -41.23 8.79
CA LEU A 164 -9.15 -40.06 8.60
C LEU A 164 -8.20 -39.90 9.79
N LYS A 165 -6.94 -39.60 9.49
CA LYS A 165 -5.90 -39.38 10.49
C LYS A 165 -5.57 -37.91 10.61
N GLU A 166 -5.13 -37.52 11.80
CA GLU A 166 -4.52 -36.21 12.01
C GLU A 166 -3.31 -36.06 11.08
N GLY A 167 -3.24 -34.92 10.39
CA GLY A 167 -2.24 -34.62 9.38
C GLY A 167 -2.67 -34.91 7.94
N ASP A 168 -3.72 -35.70 7.69
CA ASP A 168 -4.18 -36.00 6.33
C ASP A 168 -4.54 -34.71 5.58
N GLN A 169 -4.15 -34.63 4.30
CA GLN A 169 -4.59 -33.53 3.44
C GLN A 169 -5.95 -33.87 2.85
N VAL A 170 -6.88 -32.94 3.01
CA VAL A 170 -8.26 -33.11 2.58
C VAL A 170 -8.73 -31.88 1.81
N ARG A 171 -9.62 -32.14 0.86
CA ARG A 171 -10.42 -31.14 0.17
C ARG A 171 -11.87 -31.36 0.56
N ALA A 172 -12.47 -30.43 1.27
CA ALA A 172 -13.85 -30.52 1.72
C ALA A 172 -14.71 -29.45 1.04
N SER A 173 -15.88 -29.86 0.56
CA SER A 173 -16.97 -29.00 0.11
C SER A 173 -18.03 -28.98 1.22
N TYR A 174 -18.39 -27.79 1.68
CA TYR A 174 -19.35 -27.60 2.77
C TYR A 174 -20.37 -26.52 2.43
N VAL A 175 -21.53 -26.58 3.07
CA VAL A 175 -22.55 -25.54 3.04
C VAL A 175 -22.74 -24.98 4.43
N GLN A 176 -23.15 -23.71 4.52
CA GLN A 176 -23.54 -23.13 5.80
C GLN A 176 -24.98 -23.49 6.11
N ASP A 177 -25.19 -24.26 7.18
CA ASP A 177 -26.50 -24.65 7.68
C ASP A 177 -26.70 -24.01 9.07
N GLY A 178 -27.33 -22.84 9.07
CA GLY A 178 -27.44 -21.97 10.25
C GLY A 178 -26.06 -21.53 10.78
N LYS A 179 -25.71 -22.01 11.97
CA LYS A 179 -24.40 -21.73 12.62
C LYS A 179 -23.34 -22.78 12.30
N ASP A 180 -23.75 -23.91 11.71
CA ASP A 180 -22.88 -25.05 11.48
C ASP A 180 -22.41 -25.09 10.02
N MET A 181 -21.17 -25.54 9.83
CA MET A 181 -20.62 -25.80 8.51
C MET A 181 -20.78 -27.29 8.23
N VAL A 182 -21.66 -27.66 7.31
CA VAL A 182 -22.00 -29.06 7.04
C VAL A 182 -21.33 -29.53 5.76
N VAL A 183 -20.54 -30.59 5.86
CA VAL A 183 -19.83 -31.19 4.73
C VAL A 183 -20.81 -31.84 3.77
N ARG A 184 -20.68 -31.55 2.49
CA ARG A 184 -21.34 -32.26 1.39
C ARG A 184 -20.44 -33.36 0.86
N GLU A 185 -19.19 -33.03 0.62
CA GLU A 185 -18.18 -33.96 0.13
C GLU A 185 -16.84 -33.67 0.76
N LEU A 186 -16.09 -34.70 1.14
CA LEU A 186 -14.71 -34.59 1.60
C LEU A 186 -13.87 -35.62 0.87
N SER A 187 -12.82 -35.17 0.19
CA SER A 187 -11.88 -36.03 -0.51
C SER A 187 -10.49 -35.94 0.13
N VAL A 188 -9.89 -37.07 0.48
CA VAL A 188 -8.51 -37.13 0.96
C VAL A 188 -7.56 -37.06 -0.22
N THR A 189 -6.75 -36.00 -0.29
CA THR A 189 -5.80 -35.76 -1.38
C THR A 189 -4.42 -36.34 -1.10
N GLN A 190 -4.01 -36.38 0.17
CA GLN A 190 -2.78 -37.05 0.60
C GLN A 190 -2.97 -37.70 1.97
N ASN A 191 -2.61 -38.98 2.05
CA ASN A 191 -2.62 -39.73 3.31
C ASN A 191 -1.27 -39.57 4.00
N VAL A 192 -1.28 -39.21 5.29
CA VAL A 192 -0.06 -39.31 6.09
C VAL A 192 0.07 -40.75 6.58
N THR A 193 1.03 -41.48 6.01
CA THR A 193 1.36 -42.82 6.51
C THR A 193 2.22 -42.64 7.77
N PRO A 194 1.81 -43.12 8.95
CA PRO A 194 2.67 -43.08 10.11
C PRO A 194 3.90 -43.96 9.84
N THR A 195 5.09 -43.35 9.80
CA THR A 195 6.34 -44.07 10.00
C THR A 195 6.27 -44.73 11.37
N LYS A 196 6.31 -46.07 11.36
CA LYS A 196 6.41 -46.91 12.56
C LYS A 196 7.61 -46.52 13.42
#